data_AF-A0A257X4G9-F1
#
_entry.id   AF-A0A257X4G9-F1
#
_cell.length_a   1.000
_cell.length_b   1.000
_cell.length_c   1.000
_cell.angle_alpha   90.00
_cell.angle_beta   90.00
_cell.angle_gamma   90.00
#
_symmetry.space_group_name_H-M   'P 1'
#
loop_
_entity.id
_entity.type
_entity.pdbx_description
1 polymer ?
#
loop_
_entity_poly.entity_id
_entity_poly.type
_entity_poly.pdbx_seq_one_letter_code
_entity_poly.pdbx_strand_id
1 'polypeptide(L)'
;MTHTKKQTSNVRPVLAAAIAATLMTGCATSGNPKDPIEGFNRAVFSFNETVDKALIKPVAQGYDYITPTPVQTGVSNFFGNIADLWTGFNNLIQGKPGDALSDVGRVVINTTIGIVGLFDVATGMGLEKHEEDFGQTLGRWGVGDGAYVVLPIIGPRT
;
A
#
# COMPACT_ATOMS: atom_id res chain seq x y z
N MET A 1 42.61 10.97 -72.82
CA MET A 1 41.16 11.01 -72.54
C MET A 1 40.89 10.15 -71.31
N THR A 2 40.83 10.77 -70.14
CA THR A 2 40.54 10.14 -68.84
C THR A 2 39.03 10.19 -68.58
N HIS A 3 38.38 9.03 -68.52
CA HIS A 3 36.97 8.92 -68.12
C HIS A 3 36.85 8.76 -66.60
N THR A 4 36.43 9.81 -65.91
CA THR A 4 36.08 9.79 -64.48
C THR A 4 34.64 9.29 -64.33
N LYS A 5 34.44 8.09 -63.76
CA LYS A 5 33.12 7.52 -63.48
C LYS A 5 32.57 8.10 -62.18
N LYS A 6 31.49 8.87 -62.25
CA LYS A 6 30.84 9.53 -61.10
C LYS A 6 30.17 8.46 -60.21
N GLN A 7 30.71 8.25 -59.02
CA GLN A 7 30.20 7.30 -58.04
C GLN A 7 28.94 7.87 -57.39
N THR A 8 27.76 7.40 -57.80
CA THR A 8 26.48 7.79 -57.20
C THR A 8 26.30 7.04 -55.89
N SER A 9 26.45 7.73 -54.76
CA SER A 9 26.21 7.17 -53.42
C SER A 9 24.73 6.82 -53.25
N ASN A 10 24.42 5.53 -53.03
CA ASN A 10 23.08 5.04 -52.71
C ASN A 10 22.70 5.45 -51.27
N VAL A 11 22.25 6.69 -51.08
CA VAL A 11 21.87 7.24 -49.76
C VAL A 11 20.46 6.80 -49.33
N ARG A 12 19.63 6.36 -50.28
CA ARG A 12 18.22 5.95 -50.07
C ARG A 12 18.03 4.74 -49.14
N PRO A 13 18.80 3.63 -49.24
CA PRO A 13 18.61 2.48 -48.34
C PRO A 13 19.05 2.78 -46.91
N VAL A 14 20.05 3.64 -46.71
CA VAL A 14 20.55 4.02 -45.37
C VAL A 14 19.52 4.88 -44.63
N LEU A 15 18.88 5.81 -45.34
CA LEU A 15 17.83 6.66 -44.76
C LEU A 15 16.58 5.84 -44.37
N ALA A 16 16.19 4.86 -45.21
CA ALA A 16 15.06 3.99 -44.92
C ALA A 16 15.32 3.07 -43.70
N ALA A 17 16.54 2.55 -43.56
CA ALA A 17 16.94 1.74 -42.41
C ALA A 17 16.96 2.55 -41.10
N ALA A 18 17.42 3.80 -41.15
CA ALA A 18 17.44 4.69 -39.99
C ALA A 18 16.02 5.04 -39.50
N ILE A 19 15.09 5.29 -40.41
CA ILE A 19 13.68 5.58 -40.09
C ILE A 19 13.00 4.34 -39.48
N ALA A 20 13.25 3.14 -40.04
CA ALA A 20 12.72 1.89 -39.50
C ALA A 20 13.25 1.59 -38.09
N ALA A 21 14.52 1.88 -37.80
CA ALA A 21 15.12 1.72 -36.48
C ALA A 21 14.49 2.66 -35.43
N THR A 22 14.20 3.92 -35.80
CA THR A 22 13.53 4.87 -34.91
C THR A 22 12.05 4.55 -34.64
N LEU A 23 11.39 3.86 -35.57
CA LEU A 23 10.00 3.44 -35.40
C LEU A 23 9.85 2.22 -34.48
N MET A 24 10.89 1.40 -34.34
CA MET A 24 10.86 0.21 -33.46
C MET A 24 11.20 0.51 -31.99
N THR A 25 11.75 1.68 -31.67
CA THR A 25 11.98 2.11 -30.27
C THR A 25 10.71 2.52 -29.52
N GLY A 26 9.57 2.70 -30.20
CA GLY A 26 8.31 3.16 -29.59
C GLY A 26 7.42 2.08 -28.96
N CYS A 27 7.70 0.79 -29.18
CA CYS A 27 6.82 -0.31 -28.75
C CYS A 27 7.26 -1.03 -27.45
N ALA A 28 8.24 -0.51 -26.72
CA ALA A 28 8.78 -1.16 -25.52
C ALA A 28 8.15 -0.72 -24.18
N THR A 29 7.12 0.15 -24.17
CA THR A 29 6.34 0.37 -22.94
C THR A 29 5.28 -0.72 -22.82
N SER A 30 5.70 -1.88 -22.31
CA SER A 30 4.76 -2.87 -21.78
C SER A 30 4.28 -2.38 -20.41
N GLY A 31 3.22 -1.56 -20.39
CA GLY A 31 2.54 -1.26 -19.13
C GLY A 31 1.85 -2.53 -18.62
N ASN A 32 2.05 -2.89 -17.35
CA ASN A 32 1.26 -3.94 -16.71
C ASN A 32 -0.22 -3.48 -16.70
N PRO A 33 -1.17 -4.20 -17.33
CA PRO A 33 -2.58 -3.79 -17.33
C PRO A 33 -3.18 -3.64 -15.92
N LYS A 34 -2.59 -4.32 -14.93
CA LYS A 34 -2.97 -4.24 -13.51
C LYS A 34 -2.24 -3.12 -12.75
N ASP A 35 -1.17 -2.56 -13.31
CA ASP A 35 -0.42 -1.42 -12.76
C ASP A 35 -0.14 -0.37 -13.86
N PRO A 36 -1.17 0.41 -14.26
CA PRO A 36 -1.05 1.36 -15.37
C PRO A 36 -0.04 2.49 -15.12
N ILE A 37 0.37 2.70 -13.86
CA ILE A 37 1.28 3.78 -13.42
C ILE A 37 2.54 3.21 -12.75
N GLU A 38 2.99 2.04 -13.19
CA GLU A 38 4.12 1.29 -12.61
C GLU A 38 5.38 2.14 -12.41
N GLY A 39 5.73 2.99 -13.38
CA GLY A 39 6.90 3.87 -13.27
C GLY A 39 6.82 4.83 -12.09
N PHE A 40 5.63 5.42 -11.85
CA PHE A 40 5.37 6.26 -10.69
C PHE A 40 5.42 5.42 -9.40
N ASN A 41 4.73 4.28 -9.38
CA ASN A 41 4.65 3.40 -8.23
C ASN A 41 6.04 2.92 -7.77
N ARG A 42 6.91 2.53 -8.71
CA ARG A 42 8.29 2.12 -8.43
C ARG A 42 9.16 3.28 -7.91
N ALA A 43 8.99 4.48 -8.46
CA ALA A 43 9.72 5.65 -8.01
C ALA A 43 9.34 6.00 -6.56
N VAL A 44 8.03 6.04 -6.25
CA VAL A 44 7.54 6.29 -4.89
C VAL A 44 7.93 5.16 -3.94
N PHE A 45 7.87 3.90 -4.38
CA PHE A 45 8.36 2.76 -3.59
C PHE A 45 9.83 2.94 -3.21
N SER A 46 10.68 3.32 -4.16
CA SER A 46 12.12 3.54 -3.90
C SER A 46 12.34 4.73 -2.94
N PHE A 47 11.54 5.78 -3.06
CA PHE A 47 11.53 6.88 -2.10
C PHE A 47 11.14 6.39 -0.69
N ASN A 48 10.05 5.64 -0.56
CA ASN A 48 9.59 5.09 0.72
C ASN A 48 10.64 4.17 1.35
N GLU A 49 11.29 3.31 0.56
CA GLU A 49 12.35 2.43 1.03
C GLU A 49 13.57 3.21 1.53
N THR A 50 13.92 4.31 0.86
CA THR A 50 15.00 5.20 1.30
C THR A 50 14.66 5.87 2.63
N VAL A 51 13.45 6.41 2.76
CA VAL A 51 12.96 7.03 4.00
C VAL A 51 12.88 6.01 5.12
N ASP A 52 12.43 4.79 4.85
CA ASP A 52 12.37 3.70 5.83
C ASP A 52 13.77 3.40 6.38
N LYS A 53 14.73 3.13 5.48
CA LYS A 53 16.10 2.79 5.87
C LYS A 53 16.83 3.94 6.59
N ALA A 54 16.61 5.18 6.15
CA ALA A 54 17.33 6.34 6.67
C ALA A 54 16.74 6.91 7.96
N LEU A 55 15.42 6.80 8.16
CA LEU A 55 14.72 7.49 9.25
C LEU A 55 13.78 6.57 10.03
N ILE A 56 12.79 5.95 9.38
CA ILE A 56 11.71 5.24 10.09
C ILE A 56 12.25 4.03 10.86
N LYS A 57 13.06 3.19 10.21
CA LYS A 57 13.63 1.99 10.81
C LYS A 57 14.59 2.30 11.97
N PRO A 58 15.55 3.24 11.86
CA PRO A 58 16.36 3.64 13.01
C PRO A 58 15.52 4.16 14.19
N VAL A 59 14.48 4.96 13.94
CA VAL A 59 13.58 5.46 14.98
C VAL A 59 12.80 4.32 15.64
N ALA A 60 12.26 3.39 14.85
CA ALA A 60 11.54 2.23 15.37
C ALA A 60 12.45 1.32 16.22
N GLN A 61 13.69 1.09 15.78
CA GLN A 61 14.69 0.33 16.56
C GLN A 61 15.07 1.06 17.86
N GLY A 62 15.20 2.38 17.82
CA GLY A 62 15.43 3.19 19.01
C GLY A 62 14.28 3.08 20.02
N TYR A 63 13.03 3.17 19.55
CA TYR A 63 11.83 2.97 20.36
C TYR A 63 11.78 1.57 21.00
N ASP A 64 12.04 0.53 20.20
CA ASP A 64 12.08 -0.85 20.68
C ASP A 64 13.17 -1.09 21.73
N TYR A 65 14.34 -0.47 21.53
CA TYR A 65 15.46 -0.58 22.45
C TYR A 65 15.20 0.09 23.82
N ILE A 66 14.57 1.27 23.84
CA ILE A 66 14.35 2.04 25.08
C ILE A 66 13.06 1.69 25.81
N THR A 67 12.06 1.15 25.10
CA THR A 67 10.70 0.98 25.64
C THR A 67 10.49 -0.47 26.08
N PRO A 68 10.18 -0.72 27.36
CA PRO A 68 9.87 -2.08 27.83
C PRO A 68 8.64 -2.66 27.14
N THR A 69 8.65 -3.97 26.88
CA THR A 69 7.55 -4.69 26.21
C THR A 69 6.16 -4.39 26.77
N PRO A 70 5.91 -4.32 28.10
CA PRO A 70 4.58 -4.00 28.62
C PRO A 70 4.06 -2.62 28.20
N VAL A 71 4.95 -1.63 28.07
CA VAL A 71 4.60 -0.29 27.60
C VAL A 71 4.28 -0.33 26.11
N GLN A 72 5.11 -1.02 25.31
CA GLN A 72 4.85 -1.19 23.88
C GLN A 72 3.49 -1.88 23.65
N THR A 73 3.22 -2.98 24.36
CA THR A 73 1.93 -3.70 24.31
C THR A 73 0.77 -2.81 24.73
N GLY A 74 0.93 -2.00 25.79
CA GLY A 74 -0.11 -1.06 26.21
C GLY A 74 -0.46 -0.03 25.14
N VAL A 75 0.57 0.53 24.47
CA VAL A 75 0.38 1.46 23.35
C VAL A 75 -0.30 0.77 22.16
N SER A 76 0.15 -0.44 21.80
CA SER A 76 -0.47 -1.24 20.73
C SER A 76 -1.95 -1.56 21.04
N ASN A 77 -2.26 -1.92 22.28
CA ASN A 77 -3.63 -2.20 22.71
C ASN A 77 -4.50 -0.93 22.66
N PHE A 78 -3.96 0.22 23.09
CA PHE A 78 -4.69 1.49 23.07
C PHE A 78 -5.12 1.87 21.65
N PHE A 79 -4.19 1.84 20.69
CA PHE A 79 -4.51 2.12 19.29
C PHE A 79 -5.37 1.01 18.67
N GLY A 80 -5.17 -0.24 19.08
CA GLY A 80 -6.04 -1.36 18.70
C GLY A 80 -7.47 -1.15 19.17
N ASN A 81 -7.69 -0.67 20.39
CA ASN A 81 -9.01 -0.37 20.94
C ASN A 81 -9.73 0.76 20.16
N ILE A 82 -8.99 1.78 19.71
CA ILE A 82 -9.54 2.81 18.83
C ILE A 82 -9.91 2.21 17.47
N ALA A 83 -9.06 1.34 16.93
CA ALA A 83 -9.31 0.66 15.66
C ALA A 83 -10.53 -0.27 15.73
N ASP A 84 -10.72 -0.99 16.84
CA ASP A 84 -11.87 -1.88 17.07
C ASP A 84 -13.20 -1.12 16.95
N LEU A 85 -13.26 0.17 17.31
CA LEU A 85 -14.47 1.00 17.08
C LEU A 85 -14.76 1.19 15.58
N TRP A 86 -13.72 1.44 14.80
CA TRP A 86 -13.84 1.60 13.35
C TRP A 86 -14.17 0.27 12.67
N THR A 87 -13.55 -0.83 13.10
CA THR A 87 -13.89 -2.20 12.69
C THR A 87 -15.36 -2.48 12.96
N GLY A 88 -15.86 -2.21 14.17
CA GLY A 88 -17.26 -2.46 14.53
C GLY A 88 -18.25 -1.68 13.65
N PHE A 89 -17.91 -0.43 13.30
CA PHE A 89 -18.70 0.36 12.36
C PHE A 89 -18.72 -0.24 10.94
N ASN A 90 -17.57 -0.71 10.44
CA ASN A 90 -17.49 -1.38 9.14
C ASN A 90 -18.24 -2.71 9.15
N ASN A 91 -18.08 -3.52 10.19
CA ASN A 91 -18.85 -4.76 10.40
C ASN A 91 -20.36 -4.51 10.34
N LEU A 92 -20.83 -3.43 10.99
CA LEU A 92 -22.25 -3.07 10.96
C LEU A 92 -22.72 -2.70 9.55
N ILE A 93 -21.98 -1.86 8.82
CA ILE A 93 -22.32 -1.49 7.42
C ILE A 93 -22.28 -2.72 6.52
N GLN A 94 -21.36 -3.64 6.79
CA GLN A 94 -21.29 -4.91 6.09
C GLN A 94 -22.42 -5.86 6.49
N GLY A 95 -23.26 -5.57 7.48
CA GLY A 95 -24.33 -6.48 7.89
C GLY A 95 -23.80 -7.72 8.60
N LYS A 96 -22.70 -7.58 9.34
CA LYS A 96 -22.16 -8.55 10.29
C LYS A 96 -22.45 -8.09 11.74
N PRO A 97 -23.72 -8.14 12.20
CA PRO A 97 -24.09 -7.55 13.50
C PRO A 97 -23.47 -8.28 14.70
N GLY A 98 -23.19 -9.57 14.60
CA GLY A 98 -22.48 -10.32 15.67
C GLY A 98 -21.07 -9.79 15.87
N ASP A 99 -20.31 -9.70 14.79
CA ASP A 99 -18.92 -9.21 14.78
C ASP A 99 -18.87 -7.75 15.24
N ALA A 100 -19.80 -6.90 14.75
CA ALA A 100 -19.92 -5.51 15.17
C ALA A 100 -20.16 -5.37 16.68
N LEU A 101 -21.04 -6.20 17.25
CA LEU A 101 -21.30 -6.19 18.69
C LEU A 101 -20.10 -6.71 19.49
N SER A 102 -19.37 -7.71 18.97
CA SER A 102 -18.13 -8.17 19.58
C SER A 102 -17.12 -7.04 19.65
N ASP A 103 -16.81 -6.38 18.53
CA ASP A 103 -15.80 -5.32 18.47
C ASP A 103 -16.20 -4.09 19.32
N VAL A 104 -17.46 -3.65 19.25
CA VAL A 104 -17.96 -2.57 20.12
C VAL A 104 -17.90 -2.98 21.60
N GLY A 105 -18.24 -4.22 21.92
CA GLY A 105 -18.10 -4.78 23.26
C GLY A 105 -16.65 -4.76 23.75
N ARG A 106 -15.70 -5.09 22.88
CA ARG A 106 -14.26 -4.98 23.16
C ARG A 106 -13.89 -3.54 23.49
N VAL A 107 -14.33 -2.57 22.69
CA VAL A 107 -14.09 -1.14 22.94
C VAL A 107 -14.59 -0.73 24.32
N VAL A 108 -15.83 -1.09 24.66
CA VAL A 108 -16.44 -0.74 25.94
C VAL A 108 -15.66 -1.35 27.11
N ILE A 109 -15.35 -2.65 27.05
CA ILE A 109 -14.66 -3.38 28.12
C ILE A 109 -13.23 -2.89 28.28
N ASN A 110 -12.47 -2.81 27.20
CA ASN A 110 -11.07 -2.39 27.24
C ASN A 110 -10.95 -0.91 27.63
N THR A 111 -11.89 -0.05 27.25
CA THR A 111 -11.89 1.36 27.68
C THR A 111 -12.21 1.52 29.17
N THR A 112 -13.14 0.71 29.69
CA THR A 112 -13.61 0.83 31.08
C THR A 112 -12.74 0.04 32.07
N ILE A 113 -12.63 -1.27 31.86
CA ILE A 113 -11.89 -2.20 32.73
C ILE A 113 -10.40 -2.22 32.33
N GLY A 114 -10.12 -2.17 31.03
CA GLY A 114 -8.76 -2.21 30.48
C GLY A 114 -7.98 -0.90 30.53
N ILE A 115 -8.44 0.09 31.32
CA ILE A 115 -7.80 1.41 31.48
C ILE A 115 -7.61 2.09 30.11
N VAL A 116 -8.72 2.56 29.52
CA VAL A 116 -8.75 3.27 28.23
C VAL A 116 -8.17 2.44 27.07
N GLY A 117 -8.13 1.12 27.21
CA GLY A 117 -7.62 0.20 26.20
C GLY A 117 -6.15 -0.16 26.34
N LEU A 118 -5.46 0.23 27.43
CA LEU A 118 -4.08 -0.21 27.68
C LEU A 118 -3.98 -1.73 27.93
N PHE A 119 -5.03 -2.32 28.50
CA PHE A 119 -5.12 -3.74 28.78
C PHE A 119 -6.27 -4.37 27.96
N ASP A 120 -5.95 -5.40 27.18
CA ASP A 120 -6.94 -6.14 26.40
C ASP A 120 -7.64 -7.22 27.26
N VAL A 121 -8.57 -6.77 28.09
CA VAL A 121 -9.37 -7.62 28.98
C VAL A 121 -10.43 -8.39 28.20
N ALA A 122 -10.97 -7.78 27.14
CA ALA A 122 -12.05 -8.33 26.33
C ALA A 122 -11.67 -9.67 25.67
N THR A 123 -10.42 -9.83 25.22
CA THR A 123 -9.91 -11.11 24.71
C THR A 123 -10.00 -12.22 25.76
N GLY A 124 -9.63 -11.93 27.02
CA GLY A 124 -9.74 -12.88 28.12
C GLY A 124 -11.19 -13.26 28.48
N MET A 125 -12.16 -12.43 28.07
CA MET A 125 -13.60 -12.68 28.22
C MET A 125 -14.22 -13.42 27.02
N GLY A 126 -13.42 -13.76 26.01
CA GLY A 126 -13.86 -14.50 24.83
C GLY A 126 -14.50 -13.65 23.73
N LEU A 127 -14.36 -12.32 23.78
CA LEU A 127 -14.77 -11.47 22.66
C LEU A 127 -13.75 -11.55 21.52
N GLU A 128 -14.19 -12.05 20.37
CA GLU A 128 -13.38 -12.17 19.17
C GLU A 128 -13.07 -10.78 18.59
N LYS A 129 -11.82 -10.59 18.15
CA LYS A 129 -11.34 -9.38 17.50
C LYS A 129 -11.38 -9.56 15.98
N HIS A 130 -11.93 -8.58 15.28
CA HIS A 130 -11.98 -8.58 13.81
C HIS A 130 -11.11 -7.46 13.22
N GLU A 131 -10.81 -7.58 11.94
CA GLU A 131 -10.07 -6.55 11.18
C GLU A 131 -10.85 -6.21 9.92
N GLU A 132 -11.55 -5.07 9.96
CA GLU A 132 -12.42 -4.61 8.88
C GLU A 132 -12.15 -3.13 8.63
N ASP A 133 -11.98 -2.80 7.35
CA ASP A 133 -11.77 -1.44 6.92
C ASP A 133 -12.82 -1.01 5.89
N PHE A 134 -12.78 0.28 5.54
CA PHE A 134 -13.74 0.85 4.63
C PHE A 134 -13.59 0.31 3.19
N GLY A 135 -12.38 -0.10 2.79
CA GLY A 135 -12.16 -0.73 1.49
C GLY A 135 -12.88 -2.06 1.37
N GLN A 136 -12.77 -2.90 2.40
CA GLN A 136 -13.53 -4.15 2.49
C GLN A 136 -15.04 -3.91 2.49
N THR A 137 -15.49 -2.88 3.21
CA THR A 137 -16.89 -2.46 3.20
C THR A 137 -17.36 -2.11 1.78
N LEU A 138 -16.63 -1.25 1.06
CA LEU A 138 -16.95 -0.90 -0.32
C LEU A 138 -16.95 -2.13 -1.25
N GLY A 139 -15.98 -3.04 -1.08
CA GLY A 139 -15.91 -4.31 -1.78
C GLY A 139 -17.16 -5.15 -1.59
N ARG A 140 -17.69 -5.24 -0.36
CA ARG A 140 -18.94 -5.95 -0.07
C ARG A 140 -20.14 -5.37 -0.79
N TRP A 141 -20.16 -4.06 -1.03
CA TRP A 141 -21.22 -3.37 -1.77
C TRP A 141 -20.99 -3.32 -3.28
N GLY A 142 -20.01 -4.08 -3.80
CA GLY A 142 -19.78 -4.26 -5.22
C GLY A 142 -18.88 -3.20 -5.87
N VAL A 143 -18.20 -2.37 -5.07
CA VAL A 143 -17.13 -1.51 -5.59
C VAL A 143 -15.91 -2.40 -5.84
N GLY A 144 -15.50 -2.51 -7.10
CA GLY A 144 -14.31 -3.28 -7.48
C GLY A 144 -13.01 -2.56 -7.10
N ASP A 145 -11.90 -3.29 -7.16
CA ASP A 145 -10.56 -2.73 -6.91
C ASP A 145 -10.27 -1.57 -7.87
N GLY A 146 -9.78 -0.46 -7.32
CA GLY A 146 -9.30 0.67 -8.10
C GLY A 146 -7.93 0.41 -8.73
N ALA A 147 -7.37 1.45 -9.35
CA ALA A 147 -6.02 1.39 -9.87
C ALA A 147 -5.01 1.32 -8.71
N TYR A 148 -4.10 0.34 -8.77
CA TYR A 148 -3.03 0.21 -7.79
C TYR A 148 -2.15 1.47 -7.78
N VAL A 149 -1.98 2.06 -6.61
CA VAL A 149 -1.14 3.25 -6.41
C VAL A 149 -0.27 3.09 -5.17
N VAL A 150 1.00 3.45 -5.29
CA VAL A 150 1.93 3.56 -4.17
C VAL A 150 2.02 5.01 -3.77
N LEU A 151 1.62 5.31 -2.54
CA LEU A 151 1.64 6.67 -1.99
C LEU A 151 2.93 6.94 -1.20
N PRO A 152 3.46 8.17 -1.27
CA PRO A 152 4.61 8.56 -0.46
C PRO A 152 4.32 8.40 1.03
N ILE A 153 5.24 7.79 1.77
CA ILE A 153 5.20 7.50 3.22
C ILE A 153 4.12 6.48 3.64
N ILE A 154 2.97 6.49 2.98
CA ILE A 154 1.79 5.69 3.34
C ILE A 154 1.87 4.26 2.78
N GLY A 155 2.45 4.08 1.59
CA GLY A 155 2.56 2.77 0.93
C GLY A 155 1.42 2.46 -0.06
N PRO A 156 1.24 1.18 -0.43
CA PRO A 156 0.34 0.76 -1.50
C PRO A 156 -1.14 0.81 -1.11
N ARG A 157 -2.00 1.19 -2.07
CA ARG A 157 -3.48 1.27 -1.96
C ARG A 157 -4.15 0.85 -3.28
N THR A 158 -5.41 0.46 -3.21
CA THR A 158 -6.31 0.12 -4.32
C THR A 158 -7.68 0.70 -4.09
#